data_AF-A0A7L3X0P4-F1
#
_entry.id   AF-A0A7L3X0P4-F1
#
_cell.length_a   1.000
_cell.length_b   1.000
_cell.length_c   1.000
_cell.angle_alpha   90.00
_cell.angle_beta   90.00
_cell.angle_gamma   90.00
#
_symmetry.space_group_name_H-M   'P 1'
#
loop_
_entity.id
_entity.type
_entity.pdbx_description
1 polymer ?
#
loop_
_entity_poly.entity_id
_entity_poly.type
_entity_poly.pdbx_seq_one_letter_code
_entity_poly.pdbx_strand_id
1 'polypeptide(L)'
;RVHLSVFSVLVLTLLAMLVVATFLWNGLVLATILRVRTFHRVPHNLVASMAISDVMVAALVMPLSLVHELSGRRWRLGRSLCQVWISFDVLCCTASIWNVTAIALDRYWSITRHLEYTLRIRRRISNIMIALTWALSAFISLAPLLFGWGETYSEDNEECQVSREPSYTIFSTFGAFYLPLCVVLFVYWKIYKAAKFRIGSRNSNSITPITPEALEV
;
A
#
# COMPACT_ATOMS: atom_id res chain seq x y z
N ARG A 1 13.73 30.52 20.40
CA ARG A 1 12.75 31.39 19.71
C ARG A 1 12.66 30.88 18.27
N VAL A 2 11.57 30.20 17.91
CA VAL A 2 11.40 29.65 16.55
C VAL A 2 11.15 30.84 15.62
N HIS A 3 12.14 31.21 14.79
CA HIS A 3 11.85 32.07 13.65
C HIS A 3 11.08 31.22 12.64
N LEU A 4 9.76 31.17 12.75
CA LEU A 4 8.92 30.54 11.73
C LEU A 4 9.06 31.37 10.46
N SER A 5 9.92 30.91 9.56
CA SER A 5 9.96 31.42 8.21
C SER A 5 8.59 31.19 7.56
N VAL A 6 8.20 32.06 6.61
CA VAL A 6 6.98 31.87 5.80
C VAL A 6 6.95 30.46 5.19
N PHE A 7 8.12 29.96 4.80
CA PHE A 7 8.30 28.59 4.30
C PHE A 7 7.91 27.52 5.35
N SER A 8 8.36 27.66 6.60
CA SER A 8 8.02 26.72 7.67
C SER A 8 6.51 26.73 7.97
N VAL A 9 5.87 27.89 7.96
CA VAL A 9 4.41 28.00 8.13
C VAL A 9 3.69 27.28 6.99
N LEU A 10 4.12 27.51 5.74
CA LEU A 10 3.54 26.88 4.56
C LEU A 10 3.67 25.34 4.62
N VAL A 11 4.87 24.83 4.95
CA VAL A 11 5.10 23.38 5.10
C VAL A 11 4.22 22.80 6.20
N LEU A 12 4.13 23.46 7.36
CA LEU A 12 3.32 22.97 8.48
C LEU A 12 1.83 22.91 8.12
N THR A 13 1.31 23.97 7.47
CA THR A 13 -0.09 24.02 7.03
C THR A 13 -0.39 22.95 5.99
N LEU A 14 0.51 22.73 5.03
CA LEU A 14 0.37 21.68 4.02
C LEU A 14 0.37 20.29 4.67
N LEU A 15 1.32 20.01 5.56
CA LEU A 15 1.41 18.73 6.26
C LEU A 15 0.14 18.47 7.08
N ALA A 16 -0.33 19.46 7.83
CA ALA A 16 -1.57 19.34 8.62
C ALA A 16 -2.78 19.05 7.72
N MET A 17 -2.90 19.73 6.58
CA MET A 17 -3.96 19.46 5.60
C MET A 17 -3.86 18.04 5.02
N LEU A 18 -2.65 17.55 4.73
CA LEU A 18 -2.43 16.19 4.26
C LEU A 18 -2.81 15.14 5.31
N VAL A 19 -2.51 15.38 6.59
CA VAL A 19 -2.90 14.48 7.68
C VAL A 19 -4.43 14.35 7.73
N VAL A 20 -5.13 15.49 7.76
CA VAL A 20 -6.60 15.52 7.85
C VAL A 20 -7.21 14.87 6.61
N ALA A 21 -6.74 15.20 5.42
CA ALA A 21 -7.24 14.62 4.17
C ALA A 21 -7.04 13.10 4.13
N THR A 22 -5.85 12.62 4.50
CA THR A 22 -5.52 11.18 4.50
C THR A 22 -6.38 10.41 5.49
N PHE A 23 -6.56 10.96 6.70
CA PHE A 23 -7.39 10.33 7.73
C PHE A 23 -8.87 10.29 7.31
N LEU A 24 -9.42 11.40 6.84
CA LEU A 24 -10.83 11.50 6.43
C LEU A 24 -11.13 10.60 5.23
N TRP A 25 -10.29 10.60 4.20
CA TRP A 25 -10.50 9.81 2.99
C TRP A 25 -10.47 8.32 3.29
N ASN A 26 -9.42 7.83 3.96
CA ASN A 26 -9.30 6.40 4.27
C ASN A 26 -10.30 5.95 5.33
N GLY A 27 -10.65 6.83 6.28
CA GLY A 27 -11.74 6.59 7.22
C GLY A 27 -13.09 6.44 6.53
N LEU A 28 -13.38 7.27 5.52
CA LEU A 28 -14.60 7.17 4.72
C LEU A 28 -14.63 5.90 3.85
N VAL A 29 -13.49 5.49 3.28
CA VAL A 29 -13.37 4.20 2.57
C VAL A 29 -13.73 3.05 3.51
N LEU A 30 -13.15 3.02 4.72
CA LEU A 30 -13.44 1.98 5.71
C LEU A 30 -14.90 2.00 6.16
N ALA A 31 -15.45 3.19 6.45
CA ALA A 31 -16.86 3.36 6.83
C ALA A 31 -17.80 2.87 5.73
N THR A 32 -17.49 3.14 4.46
CA THR A 32 -18.27 2.69 3.31
C THR A 32 -18.29 1.17 3.21
N ILE A 33 -17.13 0.52 3.37
CA ILE A 33 -17.01 -0.95 3.34
C ILE A 33 -17.83 -1.58 4.48
N LEU A 34 -17.81 -1.00 5.68
CA LEU A 34 -18.55 -1.50 6.85
C LEU A 34 -20.07 -1.27 6.78
N ARG A 35 -20.51 -0.19 6.13
CA ARG A 35 -21.94 0.19 6.05
C ARG A 35 -22.68 -0.51 4.92
N VAL A 36 -22.05 -0.72 3.78
CA VAL A 36 -22.72 -1.23 2.58
C VAL A 36 -22.65 -2.76 2.56
N ARG A 37 -23.75 -3.41 2.97
CA ARG A 37 -23.88 -4.88 2.99
C ARG A 37 -23.63 -5.54 1.63
N THR A 38 -23.86 -4.83 0.53
CA THR A 38 -23.54 -5.32 -0.84
C THR A 38 -22.05 -5.61 -1.02
N PHE A 39 -21.17 -4.84 -0.35
CA PHE A 39 -19.72 -5.08 -0.34
C PHE A 39 -19.30 -6.23 0.58
N HIS A 40 -20.19 -6.83 1.38
CA HIS A 40 -19.85 -8.04 2.15
C HIS A 40 -19.85 -9.32 1.29
N ARG A 41 -20.37 -9.26 0.05
CA ARG A 41 -20.46 -10.41 -0.87
C ARG A 41 -19.22 -10.62 -1.73
N VAL A 42 -18.33 -9.64 -1.85
CA VAL A 42 -17.06 -9.69 -2.58
C VAL A 42 -15.96 -9.32 -1.58
N PRO A 43 -14.79 -9.96 -1.51
CA PRO A 43 -13.88 -9.74 -0.40
C PRO A 43 -13.13 -8.40 -0.54
N HIS A 44 -13.75 -7.32 -0.06
CA HIS A 44 -13.15 -5.99 0.10
C HIS A 44 -12.11 -5.93 1.24
N ASN A 45 -11.76 -7.06 1.84
CA ASN A 45 -10.82 -7.16 2.96
C ASN A 45 -9.45 -6.56 2.63
N LEU A 46 -8.96 -6.73 1.39
CA LEU A 46 -7.68 -6.15 0.95
C LEU A 46 -7.72 -4.62 0.92
N VAL A 47 -8.82 -4.04 0.41
CA VAL A 47 -9.03 -2.59 0.39
C VAL A 47 -9.20 -2.04 1.81
N ALA A 48 -9.90 -2.78 2.67
CA ALA A 48 -10.02 -2.42 4.08
C ALA A 48 -8.65 -2.45 4.79
N SER A 49 -7.84 -3.47 4.55
CA SER A 49 -6.47 -3.58 5.09
C SER A 49 -5.58 -2.42 4.64
N MET A 50 -5.64 -2.06 3.35
CA MET A 50 -4.96 -0.88 2.80
C MET A 50 -5.40 0.42 3.50
N ALA A 51 -6.72 0.64 3.62
CA ALA A 51 -7.26 1.83 4.29
C ALA A 51 -6.86 1.88 5.77
N ILE A 52 -6.80 0.73 6.45
CA ILE A 52 -6.33 0.64 7.85
C ILE A 52 -4.86 1.06 7.95
N SER A 53 -3.97 0.58 7.06
CA SER A 53 -2.58 1.01 7.08
C SER A 53 -2.42 2.51 6.87
N ASP A 54 -3.18 3.11 5.94
CA ASP A 54 -3.08 4.55 5.66
C ASP A 54 -3.65 5.41 6.81
N VAL A 55 -4.74 4.96 7.46
CA VAL A 55 -5.25 5.58 8.69
C VAL A 55 -4.21 5.53 9.81
N MET A 56 -3.50 4.40 9.96
CA MET A 56 -2.42 4.29 10.95
C MET A 56 -1.28 5.26 10.66
N VAL A 57 -0.88 5.45 9.39
CA VAL A 57 0.11 6.48 9.03
C VAL A 57 -0.38 7.86 9.45
N ALA A 58 -1.62 8.23 9.10
CA ALA A 58 -2.17 9.54 9.43
C ALA A 58 -2.36 9.77 10.93
N ALA A 59 -2.67 8.73 11.70
CA ALA A 59 -2.95 8.83 13.13
C ALA A 59 -1.70 8.70 14.02
N LEU A 60 -0.71 7.90 13.63
CA LEU A 60 0.44 7.56 14.46
C LEU A 60 1.74 8.18 13.96
N VAL A 61 1.94 8.23 12.64
CA VAL A 61 3.22 8.63 12.04
C VAL A 61 3.25 10.13 11.78
N MET A 62 2.26 10.64 11.03
CA MET A 62 2.24 12.04 10.60
C MET A 62 2.19 13.07 11.76
N PRO A 63 1.48 12.83 12.89
CA PRO A 63 1.49 13.79 14.00
C PRO A 63 2.86 13.93 14.66
N LEU A 64 3.62 12.83 14.77
CA LEU A 64 5.00 12.85 15.25
C LEU A 64 5.93 13.58 14.27
N SER A 65 5.72 13.39 12.96
CA SER A 65 6.42 14.18 11.93
C SER A 65 6.15 15.68 12.08
N LEU A 66 4.93 16.08 12.43
CA LEU A 66 4.56 17.48 12.66
C LEU A 66 5.28 18.07 13.88
N VAL A 67 5.31 17.32 14.99
CA VAL A 67 6.04 17.72 16.21
C VAL A 67 7.55 17.84 15.94
N HIS A 68 8.10 16.94 15.14
CA HIS A 68 9.51 16.98 14.73
C HIS A 68 9.83 18.26 13.92
N GLU A 69 8.99 18.62 12.95
CA GLU A 69 9.17 19.87 12.18
C GLU A 69 8.96 21.12 13.04
N LEU A 70 7.98 21.13 13.94
CA LEU A 70 7.74 22.22 14.90
C LEU A 70 8.93 22.44 15.87
N SER A 71 9.63 21.36 16.20
CA SER A 71 10.81 21.38 17.07
C SER A 71 12.08 21.85 16.34
N GLY A 72 11.97 22.28 15.07
CA GLY A 72 13.09 22.70 14.24
C GLY A 72 13.94 21.51 13.79
N ARG A 73 13.31 20.38 13.48
CA ARG A 73 13.94 19.11 13.05
C ARG A 73 14.88 18.49 14.09
N ARG A 74 14.66 18.82 15.35
CA ARG A 74 15.34 18.19 16.50
C ARG A 74 14.37 17.23 17.18
N TRP A 75 14.80 16.00 17.39
CA TRP A 75 14.04 14.96 18.04
C TRP A 75 14.29 14.97 19.55
N ARG A 76 13.32 15.48 20.30
CA ARG A 76 13.40 15.63 21.78
C ARG A 76 12.53 14.66 22.56
N LEU A 77 11.82 13.77 21.86
CA LEU A 77 10.89 12.82 22.45
C LEU A 77 11.59 11.55 22.98
N GLY A 78 12.92 11.48 22.86
CA GLY A 78 13.74 10.36 23.34
C GLY A 78 13.87 9.20 22.36
N ARG A 79 14.81 8.30 22.66
CA ARG A 79 15.21 7.18 21.79
C ARG A 79 14.07 6.18 21.50
N SER A 80 13.30 5.83 22.52
CA SER A 80 12.22 4.85 22.40
C SER A 80 11.12 5.31 21.44
N LEU A 81 10.66 6.56 21.56
CA LEU A 81 9.66 7.11 20.65
C LEU A 81 10.21 7.28 19.23
N CYS A 82 11.50 7.60 19.06
CA CYS A 82 12.12 7.66 17.74
C CYS A 82 12.03 6.30 17.04
N GLN A 83 12.48 5.25 17.74
CA GLN A 83 12.48 3.89 17.22
C GLN A 83 11.07 3.41 16.88
N VAL A 84 10.10 3.67 17.75
CA VAL A 84 8.69 3.36 17.50
C VAL A 84 8.16 4.13 16.28
N TRP A 85 8.43 5.43 16.19
CA TRP A 85 7.98 6.26 15.07
C TRP A 85 8.51 5.76 13.72
N ILE A 86 9.83 5.53 13.63
CA ILE A 86 10.47 5.00 12.42
C ILE A 86 9.97 3.59 12.08
N SER A 87 9.82 2.71 13.07
CA SER A 87 9.30 1.36 12.83
C SER A 87 7.85 1.40 12.32
N PHE A 88 6.97 2.22 12.89
CA PHE A 88 5.59 2.36 12.40
C PHE A 88 5.51 3.01 11.02
N ASP A 89 6.36 3.99 10.73
CA ASP A 89 6.43 4.62 9.41
C ASP A 89 6.77 3.57 8.34
N VAL A 90 7.88 2.86 8.52
CA VAL A 90 8.31 1.81 7.59
C VAL A 90 7.27 0.70 7.50
N LEU A 91 6.71 0.25 8.62
CA LEU A 91 5.72 -0.83 8.66
C LEU A 91 4.45 -0.46 7.89
N CYS A 92 3.84 0.68 8.21
CA CYS A 92 2.55 1.07 7.62
C CYS A 92 2.69 1.46 6.14
N CYS A 93 3.75 2.18 5.77
CA CYS A 93 4.02 2.52 4.37
C CYS A 93 4.30 1.27 3.53
N THR A 94 5.10 0.34 4.05
CA THR A 94 5.37 -0.94 3.38
C THR A 94 4.10 -1.79 3.26
N ALA A 95 3.29 -1.84 4.32
CA ALA A 95 2.03 -2.58 4.31
C ALA A 95 1.06 -2.02 3.27
N SER A 96 0.96 -0.69 3.13
CA SER A 96 0.10 -0.05 2.13
C SER A 96 0.48 -0.48 0.70
N ILE A 97 1.78 -0.41 0.35
CA ILE A 97 2.29 -0.83 -0.97
C ILE A 97 2.03 -2.33 -1.22
N TRP A 98 2.31 -3.18 -0.24
CA TRP A 98 2.07 -4.61 -0.37
C TRP A 98 0.58 -4.96 -0.49
N ASN A 99 -0.30 -4.24 0.20
CA ASN A 99 -1.75 -4.38 0.04
C ASN A 99 -2.19 -4.03 -1.39
N VAL A 100 -1.61 -3.00 -2.02
CA VAL A 100 -1.89 -2.66 -3.43
C VAL A 100 -1.46 -3.80 -4.36
N THR A 101 -0.28 -4.37 -4.14
CA THR A 101 0.20 -5.54 -4.90
C THR A 101 -0.73 -6.74 -4.72
N ALA A 102 -1.21 -6.96 -3.49
CA ALA A 102 -2.16 -8.00 -3.18
C ALA A 102 -3.51 -7.76 -3.90
N ILE A 103 -4.01 -6.53 -3.96
CA ILE A 103 -5.19 -6.18 -4.76
C ILE A 103 -4.98 -6.49 -6.25
N ALA A 104 -3.80 -6.17 -6.80
CA ALA A 104 -3.48 -6.46 -8.20
C ALA A 104 -3.50 -7.97 -8.49
N LEU A 105 -2.89 -8.78 -7.61
CA LEU A 105 -2.88 -10.24 -7.72
C LEU A 105 -4.27 -10.85 -7.62
N ASP A 106 -5.07 -10.41 -6.65
CA ASP A 106 -6.46 -10.87 -6.49
C ASP A 106 -7.30 -10.58 -7.76
N ARG A 107 -7.14 -9.37 -8.34
CA ARG A 107 -7.79 -9.02 -9.62
C ARG A 107 -7.33 -9.93 -10.76
N TYR A 108 -6.04 -10.22 -10.84
CA TYR A 108 -5.51 -11.12 -11.88
C TYR A 108 -6.06 -12.53 -11.79
N TRP A 109 -6.09 -13.13 -10.59
CA TRP A 109 -6.67 -14.46 -10.41
C TRP A 109 -8.18 -14.47 -10.65
N SER A 110 -8.90 -13.43 -10.23
CA SER A 110 -10.33 -13.30 -10.53
C SER A 110 -10.63 -13.24 -12.03
N ILE A 111 -9.79 -12.58 -12.82
CA ILE A 111 -9.97 -12.45 -14.28
C ILE A 111 -9.56 -13.74 -15.01
N THR A 112 -8.45 -14.35 -14.61
CA THR A 112 -7.87 -15.51 -15.31
C THR A 112 -8.51 -16.84 -14.92
N ARG A 113 -8.90 -17.02 -13.65
CA ARG A 113 -9.40 -18.30 -13.09
C ARG A 113 -10.85 -18.20 -12.59
N HIS A 114 -11.70 -17.53 -13.37
CA HIS A 114 -13.10 -17.25 -12.97
C HIS A 114 -13.93 -18.47 -12.50
N LEU A 115 -13.68 -19.68 -13.03
CA LEU A 115 -14.43 -20.91 -12.68
C LEU A 115 -13.94 -21.58 -11.38
N GLU A 116 -12.64 -21.50 -11.07
CA GLU A 116 -12.04 -22.12 -9.89
C GLU A 116 -11.98 -21.15 -8.69
N TYR A 117 -11.93 -19.85 -8.97
CA TYR A 117 -11.74 -18.78 -7.97
C TYR A 117 -13.09 -18.34 -7.36
N THR A 118 -13.74 -19.26 -6.64
CA THR A 118 -15.00 -19.01 -5.93
C THR A 118 -14.85 -17.95 -4.83
N LEU A 119 -15.96 -17.30 -4.44
CA LEU A 119 -15.98 -16.28 -3.38
C LEU A 119 -15.37 -16.77 -2.05
N ARG A 120 -15.60 -18.04 -1.68
CA ARG A 120 -15.06 -18.64 -0.45
C ARG A 120 -13.54 -18.78 -0.50
N ILE A 121 -13.01 -19.25 -1.63
CA ILE A 121 -11.56 -19.40 -1.85
C ILE A 121 -10.91 -18.03 -1.88
N ARG A 122 -11.50 -17.07 -2.61
CA ARG A 122 -11.03 -15.69 -2.68
C ARG A 122 -10.92 -15.03 -1.32
N ARG A 123 -11.91 -15.21 -0.43
CA ARG A 123 -11.86 -14.69 0.95
C ARG A 123 -10.71 -15.29 1.76
N ARG A 124 -10.49 -16.61 1.67
CA ARG A 124 -9.36 -17.27 2.36
C ARG A 124 -8.02 -16.75 1.85
N ILE A 125 -7.85 -16.69 0.53
CA ILE A 125 -6.62 -16.19 -0.10
C ILE A 125 -6.38 -14.73 0.24
N SER A 126 -7.42 -13.88 0.20
CA SER A 126 -7.31 -12.46 0.61
C SER A 126 -6.82 -12.32 2.06
N ASN A 127 -7.37 -13.11 2.99
CA ASN A 127 -6.94 -13.06 4.39
C ASN A 127 -5.49 -13.54 4.57
N ILE A 128 -5.07 -14.57 3.83
CA ILE A 128 -3.67 -15.04 3.83
C ILE A 128 -2.76 -13.95 3.28
N MET A 129 -3.14 -13.32 2.17
CA MET A 129 -2.38 -12.21 1.57
C MET A 129 -2.23 -11.04 2.55
N ILE A 130 -3.30 -10.64 3.23
CA ILE A 130 -3.24 -9.62 4.29
C ILE A 130 -2.26 -10.03 5.40
N ALA A 131 -2.36 -11.26 5.91
CA ALA A 131 -1.42 -11.72 6.92
C ALA A 131 0.04 -11.65 6.44
N LEU A 132 0.30 -12.03 5.18
CA LEU A 132 1.61 -11.94 4.56
C LEU A 132 2.07 -10.49 4.38
N THR A 133 1.21 -9.57 3.94
CA THR A 133 1.60 -8.16 3.77
C THR A 133 2.02 -7.54 5.10
N TRP A 134 1.28 -7.79 6.17
CA TRP A 134 1.62 -7.30 7.51
C TRP A 134 2.89 -7.97 8.06
N ALA A 135 3.02 -9.28 7.90
CA ALA A 135 4.21 -10.02 8.35
C ALA A 135 5.49 -9.57 7.63
N LEU A 136 5.45 -9.43 6.29
CA LEU A 136 6.58 -8.94 5.50
C LEU A 136 6.94 -7.50 5.85
N SER A 137 5.94 -6.65 6.06
CA SER A 137 6.16 -5.25 6.46
C SER A 137 6.77 -5.14 7.85
N ALA A 138 6.27 -5.93 8.81
CA ALA A 138 6.82 -6.02 10.15
C ALA A 138 8.26 -6.55 10.15
N PHE A 139 8.55 -7.54 9.30
CA PHE A 139 9.90 -8.06 9.14
C PHE A 139 10.87 -6.99 8.62
N ILE A 140 10.48 -6.22 7.59
CA ILE A 140 11.30 -5.14 7.05
C ILE A 140 11.48 -4.02 8.08
N SER A 141 10.42 -3.62 8.79
CA SER A 141 10.49 -2.53 9.78
C SER A 141 11.29 -2.88 11.04
N LEU A 142 11.31 -4.16 11.43
CA LEU A 142 12.03 -4.64 12.60
C LEU A 142 13.44 -5.16 12.26
N ALA A 143 13.79 -5.30 10.98
CA ALA A 143 15.09 -5.79 10.55
C ALA A 143 16.28 -5.03 11.19
N PRO A 144 16.27 -3.68 11.31
CA PRO A 144 17.36 -2.97 12.00
C PRO A 144 17.55 -3.42 13.46
N LEU A 145 16.44 -3.71 14.15
CA LEU A 145 16.46 -4.11 15.56
C LEU A 145 16.86 -5.57 15.75
N LEU A 146 16.47 -6.44 14.81
CA LEU A 146 16.75 -7.88 14.88
C LEU A 146 18.18 -8.21 14.44
N PHE A 147 18.69 -7.52 13.42
CA PHE A 147 19.99 -7.80 12.81
C PHE A 147 21.08 -6.79 13.21
N GLY A 148 20.76 -5.81 14.06
CA GLY A 148 21.72 -4.81 14.54
C GLY A 148 22.21 -3.88 13.43
N TRP A 149 21.39 -3.58 12.43
CA TRP A 149 21.77 -2.70 11.32
C TRP A 149 21.67 -1.24 11.74
N GLY A 150 22.65 -0.78 12.53
CA GLY A 150 22.86 0.63 12.86
C GLY A 150 21.83 1.24 13.81
N GLU A 151 22.20 2.38 14.37
CA GLU A 151 21.35 3.13 15.30
C GLU A 151 20.42 4.09 14.55
N THR A 152 19.14 4.11 14.94
CA THR A 152 18.12 5.03 14.39
C THR A 152 18.08 6.39 15.09
N TYR A 153 18.78 6.50 16.21
CA TYR A 153 18.80 7.68 17.07
C TYR A 153 20.25 8.08 17.38
N SER A 154 20.57 9.36 17.16
CA SER A 154 21.84 9.96 17.57
C SER A 154 21.57 10.98 18.67
N GLU A 155 22.03 10.67 19.88
CA GLU A 155 21.86 11.53 21.07
C GLU A 155 22.63 12.84 20.93
N ASP A 156 23.84 12.80 20.37
CA ASP A 156 24.71 13.97 20.17
C ASP A 156 24.10 15.02 19.24
N ASN A 157 23.32 14.58 18.24
CA ASN A 157 22.75 15.46 17.22
C ASN A 157 21.24 15.74 17.43
N GLU A 158 20.61 15.15 18.44
CA GLU A 158 19.14 15.12 18.61
C GLU A 158 18.42 14.67 17.31
N GLU A 159 18.99 13.71 16.57
CA GLU A 159 18.47 13.27 15.28
C GLU A 159 17.76 11.91 15.40
N CYS A 160 16.57 11.82 14.80
CA CYS A 160 15.82 10.58 14.64
C CYS A 160 15.65 10.29 13.15
N GLN A 161 16.34 9.28 12.64
CA GLN A 161 16.34 8.95 11.22
C GLN A 161 16.38 7.44 11.01
N VAL A 162 15.90 7.02 9.84
CA VAL A 162 16.03 5.64 9.38
C VAL A 162 17.52 5.26 9.36
N SER A 163 17.84 4.02 9.77
CA SER A 163 19.22 3.54 9.78
C SER A 163 19.87 3.70 8.40
N ARG A 164 21.07 4.30 8.38
CA ARG A 164 21.82 4.62 7.16
C ARG A 164 22.76 3.49 6.71
N GLU A 165 22.70 2.33 7.37
CA GLU A 165 23.46 1.16 6.95
C GLU A 165 23.13 0.81 5.49
N PRO A 166 24.14 0.74 4.59
CA PRO A 166 23.90 0.48 3.16
C PRO A 166 23.16 -0.83 2.92
N SER A 167 23.48 -1.86 3.72
CA SER A 167 22.83 -3.19 3.67
C SER A 167 21.33 -3.09 3.95
N TYR A 168 20.93 -2.38 5.01
CA TYR A 168 19.53 -2.16 5.35
C TYR A 168 18.83 -1.29 4.31
N THR A 169 19.48 -0.23 3.84
CA THR A 169 18.90 0.68 2.86
C THR A 169 18.57 -0.07 1.56
N ILE A 170 19.49 -0.89 1.07
CA ILE A 170 19.26 -1.71 -0.12
C ILE A 170 18.16 -2.75 0.16
N PHE A 171 18.25 -3.47 1.27
CA PHE A 171 17.27 -4.51 1.60
C PHE A 171 15.85 -3.96 1.72
N SER A 172 15.67 -2.88 2.48
CA SER A 172 14.37 -2.25 2.73
C SER A 172 13.78 -1.63 1.46
N THR A 173 14.57 -0.89 0.67
CA THR A 173 14.08 -0.27 -0.57
C THR A 173 13.67 -1.32 -1.61
N PHE A 174 14.45 -2.39 -1.78
CA PHE A 174 14.08 -3.47 -2.69
C PHE A 174 12.87 -4.25 -2.20
N GLY A 175 12.82 -4.60 -0.92
CA GLY A 175 11.73 -5.38 -0.33
C GLY A 175 10.41 -4.61 -0.22
N ALA A 176 10.46 -3.33 0.11
CA ALA A 176 9.27 -2.51 0.34
C ALA A 176 8.73 -1.83 -0.92
N PHE A 177 9.58 -1.52 -1.91
CA PHE A 177 9.18 -0.75 -3.08
C PHE A 177 9.40 -1.48 -4.41
N TYR A 178 10.65 -1.85 -4.74
CA TYR A 178 10.95 -2.37 -6.08
C TYR A 178 10.34 -3.73 -6.36
N LEU A 179 10.35 -4.66 -5.39
CA LEU A 179 9.76 -5.98 -5.57
C LEU A 179 8.23 -5.88 -5.75
N PRO A 180 7.47 -5.18 -4.88
CA PRO A 180 6.06 -4.90 -5.12
C PRO A 180 5.77 -4.27 -6.48
N LEU A 181 6.55 -3.27 -6.88
CA LEU A 181 6.42 -2.59 -8.18
C LEU A 181 6.57 -3.57 -9.34
N CYS A 182 7.61 -4.41 -9.34
CA CYS A 182 7.84 -5.42 -10.37
C CYS A 182 6.67 -6.41 -10.47
N VAL A 183 6.13 -6.86 -9.33
CA VAL A 183 4.97 -7.76 -9.30
C VAL A 183 3.74 -7.07 -9.90
N VAL A 184 3.45 -5.84 -9.50
CA VAL A 184 2.32 -5.05 -10.04
C VAL A 184 2.44 -4.89 -11.55
N LEU A 185 3.62 -4.47 -12.06
CA LEU A 185 3.86 -4.29 -13.48
C LEU A 185 3.67 -5.60 -14.26
N PHE A 186 4.24 -6.70 -13.77
CA PHE A 186 4.10 -8.01 -14.39
C PHE A 186 2.64 -8.46 -14.45
N VAL A 187 1.91 -8.29 -13.34
CA VAL A 187 0.50 -8.66 -13.25
C VAL A 187 -0.36 -7.83 -14.21
N TYR A 188 -0.17 -6.51 -14.23
CA TYR A 188 -0.92 -5.63 -15.13
C TYR A 188 -0.61 -5.91 -16.60
N TRP A 189 0.65 -6.21 -16.93
CA TRP A 189 1.01 -6.62 -18.28
C TRP A 189 0.28 -7.89 -18.72
N LYS A 190 0.20 -8.90 -17.83
CA LYS A 190 -0.56 -10.13 -18.09
C LYS A 190 -2.05 -9.87 -18.24
N ILE A 191 -2.64 -9.01 -17.41
CA ILE A 191 -4.05 -8.59 -17.52
C ILE A 191 -4.29 -7.92 -18.87
N TYR A 192 -3.43 -6.98 -19.27
CA TYR A 192 -3.52 -6.28 -20.55
C TYR A 192 -3.47 -7.25 -21.74
N LYS A 193 -2.53 -8.21 -21.74
CA LYS A 193 -2.44 -9.24 -22.78
C LYS A 193 -3.70 -10.08 -22.86
N ALA A 194 -4.23 -10.52 -21.72
CA ALA A 194 -5.46 -11.32 -21.65
C ALA A 194 -6.69 -10.55 -22.16
N ALA A 195 -6.81 -9.26 -21.82
CA ALA A 195 -7.87 -8.39 -22.30
C ALA A 195 -7.77 -8.16 -23.82
N LYS A 196 -6.57 -7.88 -24.33
CA LYS A 196 -6.33 -7.69 -25.77
C LYS A 196 -6.66 -8.94 -26.59
N PHE A 197 -6.30 -10.13 -26.09
CA PHE A 197 -6.64 -11.39 -26.77
C PHE A 197 -8.16 -11.62 -26.85
N ARG A 198 -8.90 -11.34 -25.76
CA ARG A 198 -10.37 -11.46 -25.75
C ARG A 198 -11.05 -10.49 -26.72
N ILE A 199 -10.56 -9.25 -26.82
CA ILE A 199 -11.10 -8.25 -27.76
C ILE A 199 -10.78 -8.62 -29.20
N GLY A 200 -9.54 -9.06 -29.49
CA GLY A 200 -9.13 -9.52 -30.82
C GLY A 200 -9.93 -10.72 -31.31
N SER A 201 -10.18 -11.71 -30.44
CA SER A 201 -11.03 -12.86 -30.77
C SER A 201 -12.51 -12.48 -30.98
N ARG A 202 -13.04 -11.49 -30.24
CA ARG A 202 -14.42 -11.02 -30.43
C ARG A 202 -14.63 -10.33 -31.77
N ASN A 203 -13.66 -9.54 -32.25
CA ASN A 203 -13.74 -8.91 -33.58
C ASN A 203 -13.66 -9.96 -34.71
N SER A 204 -12.87 -11.02 -34.53
CA SER A 204 -12.77 -12.11 -35.52
C SER A 204 -14.05 -12.94 -35.66
N ASN A 205 -14.89 -13.02 -34.61
CA ASN A 205 -16.12 -13.81 -34.62
C ASN A 205 -17.37 -13.02 -35.06
N SER A 206 -17.22 -11.75 -35.48
CA SER A 206 -18.34 -10.86 -35.81
C SER A 206 -18.58 -10.64 -37.32
N ILE A 207 -17.93 -11.39 -38.21
CA ILE A 207 -18.15 -11.25 -39.66
C ILE A 207 -18.19 -12.63 -40.34
N THR A 208 -19.39 -13.21 -40.43
CA THR A 208 -19.85 -13.94 -41.63
C THR A 208 -21.37 -13.80 -41.70
N PRO A 209 -21.91 -12.89 -42.54
CA PRO A 209 -23.32 -12.97 -42.88
C PRO A 209 -23.53 -14.25 -43.69
N ILE A 210 -24.39 -15.14 -43.18
CA ILE A 210 -24.87 -16.29 -43.94
C ILE A 210 -25.68 -15.71 -45.10
N THR A 211 -25.15 -15.79 -46.32
CA THR A 211 -25.89 -15.45 -47.53
C THR A 211 -26.99 -16.49 -47.75
N PRO A 212 -28.23 -16.08 -48.11
CA PRO A 212 -29.39 -16.97 -48.19
C PRO A 212 -29.44 -17.89 -49.43
N GLU A 213 -28.35 -18.09 -50.17
CA GLU A 213 -28.29 -18.96 -51.36
C GLU A 213 -28.30 -20.48 -51.05
N ALA A 214 -28.41 -20.88 -49.78
CA ALA A 214 -28.48 -22.30 -49.39
C ALA A 214 -29.91 -22.83 -49.16
N LEU A 215 -30.95 -22.09 -49.59
CA LEU A 215 -32.35 -22.48 -49.40
C LEU A 215 -33.19 -22.46 -50.69
N GLU A 216 -32.63 -22.95 -51.81
CA GLU A 216 -33.44 -23.37 -52.97
C GLU A 216 -33.07 -24.80 -53.40
N VAL A 217 -33.82 -25.75 -52.84
CA VAL A 217 -34.23 -27.01 -53.48
C VAL A 217 -35.74 -26.93 -53.64
#